data_AF-A0A540V3J9-F1
#
_entry.id   AF-A0A540V3J9-F1
#
_cell.length_a   1.000
_cell.length_b   1.000
_cell.length_c   1.000
_cell.angle_alpha   90.00
_cell.angle_beta   90.00
_cell.angle_gamma   90.00
#
_symmetry.space_group_name_H-M   'P 1'
#
loop_
_entity.id
_entity.type
_entity.pdbx_description
1 polymer ?
#
loop_
_entity_poly.entity_id
_entity_poly.type
_entity_poly.pdbx_seq_one_letter_code
_entity_poly.pdbx_strand_id
1 'polypeptide(L)' 'SPHYERNDARPSHAHLNLTATAAGILSDGGVAAVTNLGRCTHADAEAFYSYRRDGKTGRLAAFISLPA' A
#
# COMPACT_ATOMS: atom_id res chain seq x y z
N SER A 1 -6.79 -4.03 7.94
CA SER A 1 -7.41 -2.74 7.58
C SER A 1 -8.79 -2.96 7.04
N PRO A 2 -9.82 -2.40 7.67
CA PRO A 2 -11.22 -2.52 7.24
C PRO A 2 -11.59 -1.55 6.09
N HIS A 3 -10.64 -0.78 5.54
CA HIS A 3 -10.90 0.32 4.59
C HIS A 3 -10.96 -0.07 3.10
N TYR A 4 -10.90 -1.35 2.75
CA TYR A 4 -11.04 -1.79 1.36
C TYR A 4 -11.97 -3.01 1.27
N GLU A 5 -13.14 -2.81 0.68
CA GLU A 5 -14.03 -3.91 0.33
C GLU A 5 -13.48 -4.65 -0.90
N ARG A 6 -13.40 -5.99 -0.81
CA ARG A 6 -12.93 -6.85 -1.90
C ARG A 6 -13.98 -7.01 -2.98
N ASN A 7 -14.24 -5.96 -3.76
CA ASN A 7 -15.29 -5.98 -4.78
C ASN A 7 -14.77 -6.24 -6.21
N ASP A 8 -13.47 -6.51 -6.38
CA ASP A 8 -12.84 -6.76 -7.69
C ASP A 8 -12.29 -8.19 -7.85
N ALA A 9 -12.89 -9.15 -7.13
CA ALA A 9 -12.48 -10.55 -7.18
C ALA A 9 -12.61 -11.11 -8.62
N ARG A 10 -11.48 -11.58 -9.17
CA ARG A 10 -11.43 -12.27 -10.45
C ARG A 10 -11.25 -13.77 -10.20
N PRO A 11 -12.00 -14.66 -10.88
CA PRO A 11 -11.79 -16.09 -10.77
C PRO A 11 -10.32 -16.43 -11.03
N SER A 12 -9.76 -17.35 -10.25
CA SER A 12 -8.35 -17.79 -10.30
C SER A 12 -7.28 -16.74 -9.94
N HIS A 13 -7.65 -15.55 -9.46
CA HIS A 13 -6.69 -14.54 -9.01
C HIS A 13 -6.72 -14.35 -7.49
N ALA A 14 -5.54 -14.31 -6.88
CA ALA A 14 -5.38 -13.98 -5.48
C ALA A 14 -5.24 -12.46 -5.26
N HIS A 15 -5.76 -11.97 -4.14
CA HIS A 15 -5.47 -10.62 -3.65
C HIS A 15 -4.35 -10.68 -2.61
N LEU A 16 -3.30 -9.91 -2.84
CA LEU A 16 -2.18 -9.80 -1.89
C LEU A 16 -2.33 -8.53 -1.05
N ASN A 17 -2.28 -8.68 0.27
CA ASN A 17 -2.17 -7.55 1.18
C ASN A 17 -0.70 -7.11 1.30
N LEU A 18 -0.27 -6.26 0.37
CA LEU A 18 1.12 -5.78 0.31
C LEU A 18 1.62 -5.17 1.62
N THR A 19 0.78 -4.39 2.31
CA THR A 19 1.18 -3.72 3.56
C THR A 19 1.43 -4.70 4.71
N ALA A 20 0.58 -5.72 4.85
CA ALA A 20 0.75 -6.75 5.88
C ALA A 20 1.93 -7.68 5.54
N THR A 21 2.07 -8.05 4.27
CA THR A 21 3.22 -8.85 3.81
C THR A 21 4.55 -8.13 4.05
N ALA A 22 4.64 -6.84 3.70
CA ALA A 22 5.82 -6.04 3.97
C ALA A 22 6.11 -5.89 5.48
N ALA A 23 5.07 -5.69 6.30
CA ALA A 23 5.23 -5.64 7.75
C ALA A 23 5.79 -6.95 8.32
N GLY A 24 5.30 -8.10 7.85
CA GLY A 24 5.85 -9.41 8.23
C GLY A 24 7.33 -9.54 7.88
N ILE A 25 7.71 -9.21 6.63
CA ILE A 25 9.12 -9.24 6.19
C ILE A 25 10.00 -8.34 7.06
N LEU A 26 9.52 -7.14 7.41
CA LEU A 26 10.27 -6.20 8.27
C LEU A 26 10.41 -6.74 9.69
N SER A 27 9.34 -7.29 10.26
CA SER A 27 9.36 -7.89 11.60
C SER A 27 10.29 -9.10 11.68
N ASP A 28 10.27 -9.97 10.67
CA ASP A 28 11.21 -11.10 10.57
C ASP A 28 12.67 -10.62 10.44
N GLY A 29 12.87 -9.44 9.85
CA GLY A 29 14.15 -8.75 9.79
C GLY A 29 14.58 -8.03 11.08
N GLY A 30 13.80 -8.13 12.16
CA GLY A 30 14.11 -7.53 13.47
C GLY A 30 13.66 -6.08 13.64
N VAL A 31 12.84 -5.54 12.74
CA VAL A 31 12.26 -4.19 12.91
C VAL A 31 11.26 -4.20 14.07
N ALA A 32 11.57 -3.43 15.11
CA ALA A 32 10.82 -3.44 16.37
C ALA A 32 9.40 -2.84 16.27
N ALA A 33 9.17 -1.90 15.34
CA ALA A 33 7.88 -1.26 15.18
C ALA A 33 7.60 -0.93 13.71
N VAL A 34 6.43 -1.33 13.24
CA VAL A 34 5.95 -1.06 11.88
C VAL A 34 4.56 -0.44 11.97
N THR A 35 4.40 0.76 11.40
CA THR A 35 3.10 1.45 11.35
C THR A 35 2.55 1.40 9.94
N ASN A 36 1.31 0.94 9.80
CA ASN A 36 0.57 0.98 8.55
C ASN A 36 -0.32 2.22 8.52
N LEU A 37 -0.20 3.03 7.46
CA LEU A 37 -1.01 4.24 7.27
C LEU A 37 -2.48 3.94 6.95
N GLY A 38 -2.82 2.70 6.61
CA GLY A 38 -4.19 2.30 6.30
C GLY A 38 -4.75 2.89 5.00
N ARG A 39 -3.89 3.49 4.15
CA ARG A 39 -4.28 4.11 2.87
C ARG A 39 -4.11 3.14 1.71
N CYS A 40 -4.96 3.28 0.70
CA CYS A 40 -4.92 2.47 -0.52
C CYS A 40 -4.80 3.40 -1.74
N THR A 41 -3.69 3.33 -2.48
CA THR A 41 -3.47 4.19 -3.65
C THR A 41 -4.50 3.95 -4.76
N HIS A 42 -5.01 2.72 -4.88
CA HIS A 42 -6.06 2.38 -5.85
C HIS A 42 -7.42 2.97 -5.48
N ALA A 43 -7.81 2.91 -4.21
CA ALA A 43 -9.14 3.31 -3.75
C ALA A 43 -9.27 4.82 -3.49
N ASP A 44 -8.23 5.48 -2.99
CA ASP A 44 -8.23 6.91 -2.67
C ASP A 44 -7.68 7.70 -3.85
N ALA A 45 -8.55 7.96 -4.84
CA ALA A 45 -8.20 8.64 -6.09
C ALA A 45 -7.98 10.15 -5.92
N GLU A 46 -8.52 10.76 -4.87
CA GLU A 46 -8.36 12.18 -4.60
C GLU A 46 -6.95 12.49 -4.05
N ALA A 47 -6.38 11.58 -3.26
CA ALA A 47 -5.07 11.78 -2.65
C ALA A 47 -3.89 11.13 -3.41
N PHE A 48 -4.14 10.11 -4.26
CA PHE A 48 -3.06 9.29 -4.83
C PHE A 48 -3.19 8.97 -6.33
N TYR A 49 -2.05 9.02 -7.02
CA TYR A 49 -1.88 8.36 -8.31
C TYR A 49 -1.89 6.82 -8.15
N SER A 50 -2.51 6.10 -9.09
CA SER A 50 -2.49 4.63 -9.12
C SER A 50 -2.33 4.09 -10.53
N TYR A 51 -1.20 3.42 -10.80
CA TYR A 51 -0.97 2.78 -12.10
C TYR A 51 -2.02 1.69 -12.40
N ARG A 52 -2.45 0.93 -11.37
CA ARG A 52 -3.44 -0.15 -11.54
C ARG A 52 -4.82 0.38 -11.94
N ARG A 53 -5.15 1.60 -11.52
CA ARG A 53 -6.42 2.27 -11.83
C ARG A 53 -6.33 3.05 -13.15
N ASP A 54 -5.28 3.86 -13.31
CA ASP A 54 -5.20 4.93 -14.31
C ASP A 54 -4.27 4.62 -15.50
N GLY A 55 -3.46 3.55 -15.42
CA GLY A 55 -2.43 3.26 -16.41
C GLY A 55 -1.32 4.32 -16.42
N LYS A 56 -1.16 5.07 -17.51
CA LYS A 56 -0.15 6.14 -17.61
C LYS A 56 -0.55 7.31 -16.70
N THR A 57 0.02 7.36 -15.50
CA THR A 57 -0.28 8.36 -14.45
C THR A 57 0.99 8.97 -13.86
N GLY A 58 0.83 9.88 -12.89
CA GLY A 58 1.92 10.48 -12.12
C GLY A 58 2.64 9.49 -11.19
N ARG A 59 3.54 9.99 -10.34
CA ARG A 59 4.27 9.18 -9.35
C ARG A 59 4.24 9.86 -7.99
N LEU A 60 4.18 9.03 -6.95
CA LEU A 60 4.35 9.45 -5.57
C LEU A 60 5.82 9.34 -5.19
N ALA A 61 6.26 10.19 -4.26
CA ALA A 61 7.58 10.10 -3.64
C ALA A 61 7.43 10.19 -2.12
N ALA A 62 8.24 9.43 -1.40
CA ALA A 62 8.36 9.46 0.05
C ALA A 62 9.77 9.89 0.41
N PHE A 63 9.91 10.80 1.38
CA PHE A 63 11.18 11.37 1.80
C PHE A 63 11.33 11.21 3.30
N ILE A 64 12.56 10.97 3.74
CA ILE A 64 12.96 10.98 5.14
C ILE A 64 14.28 11.73 5.25
N SER A 65 14.40 12.57 6.28
CA SER A 65 15.65 13.27 6.60
C SER A 65 15.83 13.29 8.11
N LEU A 66 17.08 13.44 8.54
CA LEU A 66 17.33 13.88 9.91
C LEU A 66 16.94 15.35 10.03
N PRO A 67 16.51 15.81 11.22
CA PRO A 67 16.39 17.24 11.48
C PRO A 67 17.76 17.93 11.27
N ALA A 68 17.71 19.20 10.88
CA ALA A 68 18.90 20.04 10.75
C ALA A 68 19.47 20.42 12.12
#